data_AF-G0M544-F1
#
_entry.id   AF-G0M544-F1
#
_cell.length_a   1.000
_cell.length_b   1.000
_cell.length_c   1.000
_cell.angle_alpha   90.00
_cell.angle_beta   90.00
_cell.angle_gamma   90.00
#
_symmetry.space_group_name_H-M   'P 1'
#
loop_
_entity.id
_entity.type
_entity.pdbx_description
1 polymer ?
#
loop_
_entity_poly.entity_id
_entity_poly.type
_entity_poly.pdbx_seq_one_letter_code
_entity_poly.pdbx_strand_id
1 'polypeptide(L)'
;MTEGFRPSHPKIEIDDDPGIRAQIEALTGELSQQQLAKWALIIAKKALQYVDDQQKYDRQLRLAIDANELWQVNLVSGYQVRQALARLSKLAANTTSSIGAAALDCVRWAVASADADGNALRASDQAIKLINLTQPNNAAAVTAERQWQYEQLAGLAANIQQGLRRML
;
A
#
# COMPACT_ATOMS: atom_id res chain seq x y z
N MET A 1 -3.26 32.41 4.26
CA MET A 1 -2.16 31.84 5.05
C MET A 1 -2.12 30.36 4.73
N THR A 2 -1.30 29.95 3.77
CA THR A 2 -1.11 28.54 3.42
C THR A 2 -0.27 27.92 4.52
N GLU A 3 -0.88 27.14 5.41
CA GLU A 3 -0.12 26.25 6.28
C GLU A 3 0.81 25.42 5.39
N GLY A 4 2.12 25.64 5.56
CA GLY A 4 3.14 25.00 4.75
C GLY A 4 2.97 23.49 4.83
N PHE A 5 2.90 22.86 3.66
CA PHE A 5 2.98 21.41 3.48
C PHE A 5 4.10 20.85 4.36
N ARG A 6 3.73 20.11 5.40
CA ARG A 6 4.67 19.31 6.19
C ARG A 6 4.51 17.87 5.74
N PRO A 7 5.55 17.24 5.16
CA PRO A 7 5.53 15.82 4.92
C PRO A 7 5.23 15.11 6.24
N SER A 8 4.23 14.24 6.27
CA SER A 8 3.97 13.44 7.47
C SER A 8 5.12 12.47 7.64
N HIS A 9 5.75 12.38 8.82
CA HIS A 9 6.76 11.35 9.03
C HIS A 9 6.13 9.94 8.93
N PRO A 10 6.87 8.92 8.43
CA PRO A 10 6.42 7.54 8.50
C PRO A 10 5.95 7.18 9.92
N LYS A 11 4.85 6.43 10.02
CA LYS A 11 4.31 5.98 11.31
C LYS A 11 5.06 4.78 11.90
N ILE A 12 6.06 4.30 11.19
CA ILE A 12 6.93 3.17 11.53
C ILE A 12 8.38 3.59 11.33
N GLU A 13 9.30 2.93 12.02
CA GLU A 13 10.73 3.13 11.84
C GLU A 13 11.23 2.38 10.59
N ILE A 14 11.75 3.16 9.62
CA ILE A 14 12.29 2.70 8.34
C ILE A 14 13.52 3.54 7.95
N ASP A 15 14.48 2.90 7.29
CA ASP A 15 15.53 3.61 6.56
C ASP A 15 14.97 3.96 5.19
N ASP A 16 14.72 5.24 4.95
CA ASP A 16 13.87 5.72 3.86
C ASP A 16 14.55 6.75 2.95
N ASP A 17 13.96 6.97 1.79
CA ASP A 17 14.22 8.12 0.92
C ASP A 17 13.13 9.19 1.12
N PRO A 18 13.36 10.16 2.04
CA PRO A 18 12.34 11.15 2.38
C PRO A 18 12.03 12.11 1.21
N GLY A 19 12.96 12.24 0.25
CA GLY A 19 12.79 13.09 -0.92
C GLY A 19 11.71 12.52 -1.84
N ILE A 20 11.81 11.25 -2.22
CA ILE A 20 10.81 10.60 -3.07
C ILE A 20 9.50 10.39 -2.30
N ARG A 21 9.57 10.05 -1.00
CA ARG A 21 8.35 9.90 -0.19
C ARG A 21 7.51 11.18 -0.15
N ALA A 22 8.15 12.36 -0.02
CA ALA A 22 7.43 13.63 -0.07
C ALA A 22 6.73 13.88 -1.41
N GLN A 23 7.35 13.44 -2.53
CA GLN A 23 6.72 13.52 -3.86
C GLN A 23 5.53 12.59 -3.99
N ILE A 24 5.62 11.36 -3.45
CA ILE A 24 4.49 10.43 -3.36
C ILE A 24 3.36 11.08 -2.55
N GLU A 25 3.66 11.60 -1.35
CA GLU A 25 2.66 12.23 -0.49
C GLU A 25 1.95 13.41 -1.16
N ALA A 26 2.70 14.28 -1.84
CA ALA A 26 2.12 15.37 -2.62
C ALA A 26 1.14 14.86 -3.69
N LEU A 27 1.52 13.82 -4.44
CA LEU A 27 0.67 13.24 -5.48
C LEU A 27 -0.56 12.52 -4.90
N THR A 28 -0.46 11.92 -3.71
CA THR A 28 -1.61 11.27 -3.07
C THR A 28 -2.74 12.25 -2.74
N GLY A 29 -2.43 13.53 -2.49
CA GLY A 29 -3.42 14.57 -2.21
C GLY A 29 -4.34 14.91 -3.39
N GLU A 30 -3.99 14.48 -4.61
CA GLU A 30 -4.76 14.73 -5.83
C GLU A 30 -5.65 13.55 -6.25
N LEU A 31 -5.56 12.41 -5.54
CA LEU A 31 -6.18 11.15 -5.94
C LEU A 31 -7.36 10.79 -5.04
N SER A 32 -8.34 10.09 -5.63
CA SER A 32 -9.47 9.55 -4.87
C SER A 32 -9.04 8.37 -3.99
N GLN A 33 -9.81 8.10 -2.94
CA GLN A 33 -9.56 6.97 -2.05
C GLN A 33 -9.52 5.62 -2.82
N GLN A 34 -10.35 5.45 -3.84
CA GLN A 34 -10.34 4.24 -4.68
C GLN A 34 -9.04 4.11 -5.48
N GLN A 35 -8.49 5.22 -5.98
CA GLN A 35 -7.21 5.24 -6.70
C GLN A 35 -6.04 4.95 -5.76
N LEU A 36 -6.05 5.53 -4.56
CA LEU A 36 -5.07 5.25 -3.53
C LEU A 36 -5.14 3.78 -3.07
N ALA A 37 -6.34 3.21 -2.98
CA ALA A 37 -6.52 1.79 -2.70
C ALA A 37 -5.98 0.89 -3.82
N LYS A 38 -6.23 1.25 -5.08
CA LYS A 38 -5.66 0.54 -6.24
C LYS A 38 -4.13 0.56 -6.21
N TRP A 39 -3.54 1.72 -5.96
CA TRP A 39 -2.09 1.87 -5.82
C TRP A 39 -1.53 1.02 -4.67
N ALA A 40 -2.15 1.09 -3.49
CA ALA A 40 -1.73 0.30 -2.35
C ALA A 40 -1.80 -1.22 -2.63
N LEU A 41 -2.82 -1.69 -3.36
CA LEU A 41 -2.90 -3.09 -3.79
C LEU A 41 -1.81 -3.48 -4.79
N ILE A 42 -1.35 -2.58 -5.67
CA ILE A 42 -0.21 -2.83 -6.55
C ILE A 42 1.06 -3.10 -5.72
N ILE A 43 1.30 -2.28 -4.69
CA ILE A 43 2.42 -2.46 -3.75
C ILE A 43 2.27 -3.79 -2.99
N ALA A 44 1.08 -4.05 -2.43
CA ALA A 44 0.81 -5.27 -1.68
C ALA A 44 1.02 -6.54 -2.52
N LYS A 45 0.62 -6.55 -3.79
CA LYS A 45 0.83 -7.69 -4.70
C LYS A 45 2.31 -8.00 -4.89
N LYS A 46 3.18 -6.98 -4.92
CA LYS A 46 4.64 -7.18 -4.93
C LYS A 46 5.13 -7.77 -3.60
N ALA A 47 4.57 -7.34 -2.47
CA ALA A 47 4.91 -7.84 -1.14
C ALA A 47 4.55 -9.32 -0.91
N LEU A 48 3.56 -9.86 -1.64
CA LEU A 48 3.13 -11.27 -1.52
C LEU A 48 4.26 -12.29 -1.74
N GLN A 49 5.32 -11.93 -2.46
CA GLN A 49 6.47 -12.82 -2.65
C GLN A 49 7.24 -13.12 -1.36
N TYR A 50 7.08 -12.27 -0.33
CA TYR A 50 7.75 -12.37 0.97
C TYR A 50 6.86 -12.95 2.08
N VAL A 51 5.61 -13.29 1.78
CA VAL A 51 4.72 -13.97 2.73
C VAL A 51 5.20 -15.41 2.90
N ASP A 52 5.23 -15.87 4.16
CA ASP A 52 5.67 -17.23 4.50
C ASP A 52 4.84 -18.29 3.75
N ASP A 53 5.48 -19.38 3.30
CA ASP A 53 4.83 -20.40 2.46
C ASP A 53 3.56 -21.00 3.09
N GLN A 54 3.53 -21.12 4.42
CA GLN A 54 2.38 -21.63 5.17
C GLN A 54 1.14 -20.72 5.05
N GLN A 55 1.33 -19.43 4.78
CA GLN A 55 0.29 -18.41 4.75
C GLN A 55 0.03 -17.88 3.32
N LYS A 56 1.00 -18.02 2.42
CA LYS A 56 0.95 -17.50 1.05
C LYS A 56 -0.25 -18.00 0.24
N TYR A 57 -0.70 -19.23 0.52
CA TYR A 57 -1.86 -19.84 -0.13
C TYR A 57 -3.13 -19.81 0.73
N ASP A 58 -3.11 -19.12 1.86
CA ASP A 58 -4.28 -18.99 2.71
C ASP A 58 -5.37 -18.20 1.99
N ARG A 59 -6.56 -18.78 1.93
CA ARG A 59 -7.71 -18.18 1.25
C ARG A 59 -8.08 -16.81 1.83
N GLN A 60 -7.89 -16.57 3.12
CA GLN A 60 -8.21 -15.30 3.78
C GLN A 60 -7.37 -14.15 3.24
N LEU A 61 -6.12 -14.39 2.87
CA LEU A 61 -5.25 -13.40 2.24
C LEU A 61 -5.83 -12.93 0.91
N ARG A 62 -6.21 -13.88 0.05
CA ARG A 62 -6.82 -13.59 -1.26
C ARG A 62 -8.17 -12.89 -1.09
N LEU A 63 -9.04 -13.39 -0.21
CA LEU A 63 -10.36 -12.80 0.02
C LEU A 63 -10.28 -11.36 0.54
N ALA A 64 -9.25 -11.01 1.30
CA ALA A 64 -9.04 -9.63 1.75
C ALA A 64 -8.68 -8.69 0.60
N ILE A 65 -7.81 -9.12 -0.31
CA ILE A 65 -7.47 -8.38 -1.53
C ILE A 65 -8.70 -8.23 -2.42
N ASP A 66 -9.40 -9.34 -2.70
CA ASP A 66 -10.61 -9.36 -3.53
C ASP A 66 -11.70 -8.42 -2.96
N ALA A 67 -11.89 -8.41 -1.64
CA ALA A 67 -12.85 -7.51 -1.01
C ALA A 67 -12.51 -6.02 -1.23
N ASN A 68 -11.23 -5.64 -1.18
CA ASN A 68 -10.82 -4.27 -1.48
C ASN A 68 -11.01 -3.95 -2.98
N GLU A 69 -10.64 -4.86 -3.89
CA GLU A 69 -10.86 -4.67 -5.34
C GLU A 69 -12.34 -4.50 -5.69
N LEU A 70 -13.21 -5.33 -5.11
CA LEU A 70 -14.66 -5.21 -5.30
C LEU A 70 -15.23 -3.93 -4.68
N TRP A 71 -14.65 -3.44 -3.58
CA TRP A 71 -15.07 -2.18 -2.96
C TRP A 71 -14.74 -0.99 -3.86
N GLN A 72 -13.59 -1.01 -4.54
CA GLN A 72 -13.20 0.04 -5.49
C GLN A 72 -14.20 0.21 -6.64
N VAL A 73 -14.99 -0.82 -6.95
CA VAL A 73 -16.04 -0.79 -7.99
C VAL A 73 -17.46 -0.86 -7.42
N ASN A 74 -17.62 -0.56 -6.12
CA ASN A 74 -18.91 -0.50 -5.41
C ASN A 74 -19.70 -1.84 -5.36
N LEU A 75 -19.03 -2.98 -5.52
CA LEU A 75 -19.66 -4.31 -5.45
C LEU A 75 -19.70 -4.89 -4.03
N VAL A 76 -18.89 -4.37 -3.11
CA VAL A 76 -18.96 -4.70 -1.69
C VAL A 76 -18.83 -3.43 -0.83
N SER A 77 -19.41 -3.49 0.37
CA SER A 77 -19.39 -2.40 1.34
C SER A 77 -18.07 -2.34 2.12
N GLY A 78 -17.75 -1.16 2.67
CA GLY A 78 -16.61 -1.02 3.60
C GLY A 78 -16.73 -1.93 4.84
N TYR A 79 -17.95 -2.27 5.27
CA TYR A 79 -18.17 -3.25 6.33
C TYR A 79 -17.62 -4.64 5.96
N GLN A 80 -17.89 -5.10 4.73
CA GLN A 80 -17.36 -6.38 4.24
C GLN A 80 -15.83 -6.36 4.14
N VAL A 81 -15.23 -5.23 3.74
CA VAL A 81 -13.76 -5.06 3.78
C VAL A 81 -13.22 -5.15 5.20
N ARG A 82 -13.85 -4.49 6.18
CA ARG A 82 -13.46 -4.59 7.60
C ARG A 82 -13.57 -6.01 8.15
N GLN A 83 -14.59 -6.77 7.74
CA GLN A 83 -14.69 -8.19 8.10
C GLN A 83 -13.54 -9.02 7.48
N ALA A 84 -13.13 -8.72 6.25
CA ALA A 84 -11.99 -9.39 5.62
C ALA A 84 -10.67 -9.02 6.32
N LEU A 85 -10.48 -7.74 6.67
CA LEU A 85 -9.34 -7.28 7.48
C LEU A 85 -9.25 -7.99 8.82
N ALA A 86 -10.37 -8.18 9.53
CA ALA A 86 -10.36 -8.89 10.80
C ALA A 86 -9.88 -10.34 10.67
N ARG A 87 -10.16 -11.01 9.55
CA ARG A 87 -9.67 -12.37 9.26
C ARG A 87 -8.20 -12.35 8.87
N LEU A 88 -7.78 -11.39 8.05
CA LEU A 88 -6.37 -11.19 7.68
C LEU A 88 -5.49 -10.91 8.91
N SER A 89 -5.95 -10.11 9.88
CA SER A 89 -5.21 -9.84 11.12
C SER A 89 -5.00 -11.11 11.95
N LYS A 90 -5.97 -12.05 11.97
CA LYS A 90 -5.81 -13.34 12.64
C LYS A 90 -4.78 -14.22 11.95
N LEU A 91 -4.74 -14.20 10.61
CA LEU A 91 -3.71 -14.90 9.84
C LEU A 91 -2.32 -14.34 10.16
N ALA A 92 -2.19 -13.00 10.20
CA ALA A 92 -0.94 -12.32 10.51
C ALA A 92 -0.43 -12.62 11.91
N ALA A 93 -1.30 -12.87 12.89
CA ALA A 93 -0.89 -13.25 14.25
C ALA A 93 -0.14 -14.59 14.32
N ASN A 94 -0.21 -15.43 13.28
CA ASN A 94 0.45 -16.73 13.22
C ASN A 94 1.82 -16.69 12.52
N THR A 95 2.26 -15.55 11.99
CA THR A 95 3.59 -15.45 11.37
C THR A 95 4.67 -15.43 12.45
N THR A 96 5.78 -16.10 12.19
CA THR A 96 6.96 -16.12 13.07
C THR A 96 8.14 -15.38 12.46
N SER A 97 8.07 -15.05 11.17
CA SER A 97 9.08 -14.32 10.42
C SER A 97 8.82 -12.83 10.48
N SER A 98 9.85 -12.03 10.78
CA SER A 98 9.75 -10.56 10.70
C SER A 98 9.49 -10.08 9.27
N ILE A 99 10.03 -10.79 8.27
CA ILE A 99 9.79 -10.52 6.84
C ILE A 99 8.34 -10.87 6.48
N GLY A 100 7.86 -12.06 6.89
CA GLY A 100 6.48 -12.50 6.67
C GLY A 100 5.47 -11.55 7.32
N ALA A 101 5.73 -11.12 8.56
CA ALA A 101 4.94 -10.13 9.27
C ALA A 101 4.87 -8.80 8.52
N ALA A 102 6.01 -8.27 8.08
CA ALA A 102 6.04 -7.01 7.34
C ALA A 102 5.31 -7.12 5.99
N ALA A 103 5.37 -8.27 5.32
CA ALA A 103 4.65 -8.52 4.09
C ALA A 103 3.13 -8.54 4.31
N LEU A 104 2.67 -9.26 5.34
CA LEU A 104 1.25 -9.30 5.70
C LEU A 104 0.73 -7.94 6.19
N ASP A 105 1.54 -7.16 6.91
CA ASP A 105 1.17 -5.79 7.28
C ASP A 105 1.06 -4.85 6.08
N CYS A 106 1.91 -5.02 5.06
CA CYS A 106 1.81 -4.26 3.82
C CYS A 106 0.47 -4.55 3.13
N VAL A 107 0.10 -5.83 3.02
CA VAL A 107 -1.20 -6.23 2.50
C VAL A 107 -2.34 -5.71 3.38
N ARG A 108 -2.22 -5.79 4.71
CA ARG A 108 -3.24 -5.33 5.65
C ARG A 108 -3.51 -3.84 5.49
N TRP A 109 -2.48 -3.00 5.41
CA TRP A 109 -2.65 -1.57 5.20
C TRP A 109 -3.21 -1.24 3.83
N ALA A 110 -2.81 -1.99 2.79
CA ALA A 110 -3.39 -1.84 1.47
C ALA A 110 -4.87 -2.20 1.42
N VAL A 111 -5.30 -3.26 2.11
CA VAL A 111 -6.73 -3.59 2.22
C VAL A 111 -7.46 -2.53 3.06
N ALA A 112 -6.82 -1.98 4.10
CA ALA A 112 -7.38 -0.95 4.97
C ALA A 112 -7.48 0.45 4.33
N SER A 113 -6.91 0.66 3.15
CA SER A 113 -7.09 1.92 2.40
C SER A 113 -8.54 2.19 2.00
N ALA A 114 -9.36 1.13 1.92
CA ALA A 114 -10.80 1.24 1.70
C ALA A 114 -11.54 1.89 2.89
N ASP A 115 -10.94 1.88 4.09
CA ASP A 115 -11.51 2.51 5.29
C ASP A 115 -11.02 3.95 5.45
N ALA A 116 -9.74 4.21 5.18
CA ALA A 116 -9.15 5.55 5.16
C ALA A 116 -8.00 5.64 4.15
N ASP A 117 -8.00 6.69 3.33
CA ASP A 117 -7.00 6.98 2.29
C ASP A 117 -5.54 6.94 2.80
N GLY A 118 -5.28 7.50 3.97
CA GLY A 118 -3.94 7.55 4.58
C GLY A 118 -3.34 6.17 4.89
N ASN A 119 -4.13 5.09 4.83
CA ASN A 119 -3.59 3.73 4.94
C ASN A 119 -2.83 3.30 3.67
N ALA A 120 -3.04 3.94 2.52
CA ALA A 120 -2.26 3.67 1.31
C ALA A 120 -0.78 4.04 1.49
N LEU A 121 -0.49 5.20 2.08
CA LEU A 121 0.88 5.59 2.45
C LEU A 121 1.49 4.64 3.48
N ARG A 122 0.71 4.11 4.42
CA ARG A 122 1.21 3.11 5.38
C ARG A 122 1.61 1.80 4.69
N ALA A 123 0.87 1.36 3.67
CA ALA A 123 1.24 0.19 2.88
C ALA A 123 2.57 0.43 2.14
N SER A 124 2.72 1.62 1.55
CA SER A 124 3.94 2.08 0.89
C SER A 124 5.14 2.13 1.84
N ASP A 125 5.00 2.68 3.05
CA ASP A 125 6.03 2.68 4.09
C ASP A 125 6.38 1.26 4.54
N GLN A 126 5.38 0.37 4.68
CA GLN A 126 5.62 -1.02 5.06
C GLN A 126 6.38 -1.81 3.98
N ALA A 127 6.22 -1.47 2.70
CA ALA A 127 7.03 -2.02 1.63
C ALA A 127 8.51 -1.58 1.74
N ILE A 128 8.80 -0.36 2.22
CA ILE A 128 10.17 0.03 2.55
C ILE A 128 10.71 -0.76 3.74
N LYS A 129 9.87 -1.00 4.77
CA LYS A 129 10.27 -1.87 5.88
C LYS A 129 10.69 -3.26 5.38
N LEU A 130 9.97 -3.82 4.41
CA LEU A 130 10.33 -5.08 3.76
C LEU A 130 11.70 -5.00 3.06
N ILE A 131 11.99 -3.92 2.35
CA ILE A 131 13.32 -3.71 1.76
C ILE A 131 14.39 -3.60 2.84
N ASN A 132 14.18 -2.84 3.92
CA ASN A 132 15.16 -2.75 5.01
C ASN A 132 15.44 -4.12 5.65
N LEU A 133 14.43 -4.98 5.77
CA LEU A 133 14.59 -6.33 6.35
C LEU A 133 15.29 -7.32 5.40
N THR A 134 15.00 -7.24 4.10
CA THR A 134 15.53 -8.19 3.10
C THR A 134 16.87 -7.74 2.51
N GLN A 135 17.16 -6.44 2.53
CA GLN A 135 18.36 -5.81 2.01
C GLN A 135 18.85 -4.73 2.99
N PRO A 136 19.35 -5.13 4.18
CA PRO A 136 19.72 -4.19 5.23
C PRO A 136 20.82 -3.23 4.78
N ASN A 137 20.73 -1.97 5.19
CA ASN A 137 21.66 -0.87 4.86
C ASN A 137 21.82 -0.60 3.35
N ASN A 138 20.89 -1.04 2.51
CA ASN A 138 20.93 -0.82 1.07
C ASN A 138 20.08 0.38 0.65
N ALA A 139 20.64 1.58 0.78
CA ALA A 139 19.97 2.83 0.39
C ALA A 139 19.54 2.83 -1.09
N ALA A 140 20.31 2.21 -1.98
CA ALA A 140 19.96 2.13 -3.40
C ALA A 140 18.70 1.29 -3.64
N ALA A 141 18.52 0.18 -2.90
CA ALA A 141 17.30 -0.61 -2.97
C ALA A 141 16.08 0.14 -2.43
N VAL A 142 16.25 0.93 -1.36
CA VAL A 142 15.19 1.79 -0.80
C VAL A 142 14.75 2.85 -1.81
N THR A 143 15.71 3.60 -2.38
CA THR A 143 15.42 4.60 -3.42
C THR A 143 14.76 3.96 -4.64
N ALA A 144 15.23 2.79 -5.09
CA ALA A 144 14.61 2.08 -6.21
C ALA A 144 13.16 1.65 -5.92
N GLU A 145 12.86 1.19 -4.70
CA GLU A 145 11.51 0.84 -4.31
C GLU A 145 10.61 2.08 -4.24
N ARG A 146 11.07 3.18 -3.63
CA ARG A 146 10.32 4.45 -3.61
C ARG A 146 10.05 5.00 -5.01
N GLN A 147 11.06 4.95 -5.88
CA GLN A 147 10.92 5.40 -7.26
C GLN A 147 9.87 4.56 -8.01
N TRP A 148 9.92 3.24 -7.86
CA TRP A 148 8.91 2.35 -8.42
C TRP A 148 7.50 2.67 -7.90
N GLN A 149 7.35 2.88 -6.59
CA GLN A 149 6.06 3.25 -5.98
C GLN A 149 5.52 4.58 -6.54
N TYR A 150 6.39 5.59 -6.69
CA TYR A 150 6.06 6.88 -7.29
C TYR A 150 5.60 6.70 -8.74
N GLU A 151 6.31 5.92 -9.55
CA GLU A 151 5.96 5.66 -10.95
C GLU A 151 4.60 4.97 -11.08
N GLN A 152 4.30 3.99 -10.21
CA GLN A 152 2.97 3.36 -10.20
C GLN A 152 1.87 4.38 -9.86
N LEU A 153 2.12 5.29 -8.92
CA LEU A 153 1.16 6.33 -8.55
C LEU A 153 0.97 7.36 -9.66
N ALA A 154 2.07 7.86 -10.23
CA ALA A 154 2.08 8.81 -11.34
C ALA A 154 1.41 8.25 -12.58
N GLY A 155 1.61 6.96 -12.89
CA GLY A 155 0.91 6.27 -13.96
C GLY A 155 -0.60 6.24 -13.74
N LEU A 156 -1.06 5.99 -12.51
CA LEU A 156 -2.48 6.05 -12.18
C LEU A 156 -3.05 7.47 -12.34
N ALA A 157 -2.30 8.50 -11.90
CA ALA A 157 -2.70 9.90 -12.05
C ALA A 157 -2.81 10.33 -13.53
N ALA A 158 -1.83 9.96 -14.36
CA ALA A 158 -1.79 10.33 -15.78
C ALA A 158 -2.92 9.69 -16.60
N ASN A 159 -3.27 8.43 -16.32
CA ASN A 159 -4.36 7.73 -17.00
C ASN A 159 -5.72 8.43 -16.84
N ILE A 160 -5.92 9.16 -15.74
CA ILE A 160 -7.13 9.96 -15.49
C ILE A 160 -7.18 11.16 -16.42
N GLN A 161 -6.07 11.90 -16.52
CA GLN A 161 -6.00 13.08 -17.39
C GLN A 161 -6.24 12.71 -18.86
N GLN A 162 -5.76 11.54 -19.29
CA GLN A 162 -6.03 11.04 -20.64
C GLN A 162 -7.49 10.58 -20.82
N GLY A 163 -8.09 9.94 -19.82
CA GLY A 163 -9.50 9.53 -19.85
C GLY A 163 -10.45 10.73 -19.95
N LEU A 164 -10.22 11.77 -19.12
CA LEU A 164 -10.99 13.01 -19.15
C LEU A 164 -10.84 13.76 -20.48
N ARG A 165 -9.62 13.83 -21.03
CA ARG A 165 -9.36 14.46 -22.34
C ARG A 165 -10.01 13.76 -23.52
N ARG A 166 -10.37 12.48 -23.40
CA ARG A 166 -11.08 11.72 -24.46
C ARG A 166 -12.60 11.83 -24.35
N MET A 167 -13.12 12.41 -23.26
CA MET A 167 -14.56 12.58 -23.02
C MET A 167 -15.07 14.00 -23.29
N LEU A 168 -14.15 14.95 -23.53
CA LEU A 168 -14.42 16.34 -23.93
C LEU A 168 -14.17 16.50 -25.44
#